data_AF-Q0HPT1-F1
#
_entry.id   AF-Q0HPT1-F1
#
_cell.length_a   1.000
_cell.length_b   1.000
_cell.length_c   1.000
_cell.angle_alpha   90.00
_cell.angle_beta   90.00
_cell.angle_gamma   90.00
#
_symmetry.space_group_name_H-M   'P 1'
#
loop_
_entity.id
_entity.type
_entity.pdbx_description
1 polymer ?
#
loop_
_entity_poly.entity_id
_entity_poly.type
_entity_poly.pdbx_seq_one_letter_code
_entity_poly.pdbx_strand_id
1 'polypeptide(L)'
;MTNDSIKNNLILDLDTFSLGGYNLGGQKNKDVTKKGDGYGIYGTGKEVANIFTCFNDGYNDFSAFKGIVRYRGQEYFFDKNTTYQQVLSLLGIPSNEWNDGVEMAALFEVEDKEIEVSWNIDGASSLDYISLSIN
;
A
#
# COMPACT_ATOMS: atom_id res chain seq x y z
N MET A 1 -29.65 -18.47 -6.15
CA MET A 1 -28.70 -17.62 -5.40
C MET A 1 -27.32 -18.07 -5.81
N THR A 2 -26.71 -17.33 -6.74
CA THR A 2 -25.40 -17.62 -7.29
C THR A 2 -24.36 -17.45 -6.18
N ASN A 3 -23.46 -18.43 -6.05
CA ASN A 3 -22.22 -18.32 -5.30
C ASN A 3 -21.52 -17.03 -5.70
N ASP A 4 -21.62 -16.00 -4.87
CA ASP A 4 -20.64 -14.92 -4.90
C ASP A 4 -19.33 -15.58 -4.51
N SER A 5 -18.55 -15.83 -5.55
CA SER A 5 -17.20 -16.35 -5.51
C SER A 5 -16.46 -15.72 -4.34
N ILE A 6 -15.72 -16.55 -3.61
CA ILE A 6 -14.60 -16.10 -2.81
C ILE A 6 -13.73 -15.30 -3.78
N LYS A 7 -13.95 -13.97 -3.84
CA LYS A 7 -12.98 -13.07 -4.44
C LYS A 7 -11.72 -13.37 -3.65
N ASN A 8 -10.69 -13.85 -4.33
CA ASN A 8 -9.36 -13.95 -3.74
C ASN A 8 -9.06 -12.56 -3.20
N ASN A 9 -9.27 -12.33 -1.91
CA ASN A 9 -9.04 -11.04 -1.29
C ASN A 9 -7.56 -10.78 -1.47
N LEU A 10 -7.25 -9.77 -2.28
CA LEU A 10 -5.89 -9.38 -2.55
C LEU A 10 -5.31 -8.88 -1.21
N ILE A 11 -4.18 -9.44 -0.79
CA ILE A 11 -3.56 -9.09 0.49
C ILE A 11 -2.31 -8.26 0.21
N LEU A 12 -2.29 -7.03 0.72
CA LEU A 12 -1.07 -6.24 0.90
C LEU A 12 -0.40 -6.74 2.19
N ASP A 13 0.62 -7.56 2.05
CA ASP A 13 1.32 -8.16 3.17
C ASP A 13 2.56 -7.32 3.51
N LEU A 14 2.47 -6.57 4.60
CA LEU A 14 3.54 -5.70 5.09
C LEU A 14 4.65 -6.50 5.80
N ASP A 15 4.39 -7.74 6.23
CA ASP A 15 5.42 -8.60 6.81
C ASP A 15 6.38 -9.11 5.72
N THR A 16 5.85 -9.41 4.54
CA THR A 16 6.62 -9.99 3.42
C THR A 16 6.84 -9.02 2.27
N PHE A 17 6.42 -7.76 2.41
CA PHE A 17 6.47 -6.73 1.38
C PHE A 17 5.90 -7.19 0.05
N SER A 18 4.64 -7.66 0.07
CA SER A 18 4.05 -8.32 -1.09
C SER A 18 2.60 -7.94 -1.38
N LEU A 19 2.20 -8.14 -2.63
CA LEU A 19 0.82 -7.99 -3.08
C LEU A 19 0.51 -9.00 -4.18
N GLY A 20 -0.46 -9.88 -3.96
CA GLY A 20 -0.97 -10.79 -5.00
C GLY A 20 0.10 -11.68 -5.65
N GLY A 21 1.08 -12.13 -4.87
CA GLY A 21 2.20 -12.96 -5.36
C GLY A 21 3.37 -12.17 -5.99
N TYR A 22 3.34 -10.85 -5.93
CA TYR A 22 4.48 -9.99 -6.22
C TYR A 22 5.14 -9.61 -4.90
N ASN A 23 6.38 -10.03 -4.70
CA ASN A 23 7.18 -9.62 -3.55
C ASN A 23 8.18 -8.56 -4.00
N LEU A 24 8.34 -7.50 -3.22
CA LEU A 24 9.36 -6.49 -3.42
C LEU A 24 10.76 -7.14 -3.45
N GLY A 25 11.62 -6.73 -4.39
CA GLY A 25 12.91 -7.37 -4.69
C GLY A 25 12.81 -8.73 -5.40
N GLY A 26 11.59 -9.25 -5.60
CA GLY A 26 11.36 -10.51 -6.27
C GLY A 26 11.61 -10.41 -7.78
N GLN A 27 12.39 -11.33 -8.32
CA GLN A 27 12.60 -11.45 -9.77
C GLN A 27 11.42 -12.17 -10.45
N LYS A 28 11.09 -11.72 -11.65
CA LYS A 28 10.09 -12.31 -12.54
C LYS A 28 10.71 -12.67 -13.88
N ASN A 29 10.02 -13.52 -14.64
CA ASN A 29 10.52 -13.96 -15.95
C ASN A 29 10.41 -12.89 -17.04
N LYS A 30 9.68 -11.79 -16.77
CA LYS A 30 9.41 -10.68 -17.67
C LYS A 30 9.35 -9.37 -16.88
N ASP A 31 9.34 -8.24 -17.59
CA ASP A 31 9.25 -6.93 -16.97
C ASP A 31 8.01 -6.78 -16.09
N VAL A 32 8.20 -6.14 -14.94
CA VAL A 32 7.20 -6.07 -13.88
C VAL A 32 6.53 -4.71 -13.90
N THR A 33 5.53 -4.55 -14.77
CA THR A 33 4.56 -3.45 -14.67
C THR A 33 3.16 -4.01 -14.71
N LYS A 34 2.37 -3.77 -13.66
CA LYS A 34 0.98 -4.21 -13.56
C LYS A 34 0.15 -3.15 -12.83
N LYS A 35 -0.94 -2.71 -13.44
CA LYS A 35 -1.98 -1.90 -12.79
C LYS A 35 -3.24 -2.76 -12.62
N GLY A 36 -3.86 -2.71 -11.45
CA GLY A 36 -5.15 -3.31 -11.16
C GLY A 36 -6.03 -2.35 -10.38
N ASP A 37 -7.20 -2.83 -9.95
CA ASP A 37 -8.14 -2.02 -9.16
C ASP A 37 -7.53 -1.65 -7.81
N GLY A 38 -7.14 -0.38 -7.68
CA GLY A 38 -6.50 0.20 -6.49
C GLY A 38 -5.10 -0.26 -6.18
N TYR A 39 -4.36 -0.81 -7.14
CA TYR A 39 -2.94 -1.09 -6.94
C TYR A 39 -2.10 -1.04 -8.21
N GLY A 40 -0.82 -0.71 -8.03
CA GLY A 40 0.23 -0.78 -9.03
C GLY A 40 1.39 -1.64 -8.54
N ILE A 41 1.97 -2.44 -9.43
CA ILE A 41 3.26 -3.11 -9.24
C ILE A 41 4.19 -2.55 -10.29
N TYR A 42 5.33 -2.03 -9.87
CA TYR A 42 6.32 -1.42 -10.73
C TYR A 42 7.67 -2.08 -10.50
N GLY A 43 8.48 -2.10 -11.55
CA GLY A 43 9.75 -2.82 -11.54
C GLY A 43 10.78 -2.17 -12.43
N THR A 44 12.04 -2.45 -12.11
CA THR A 44 13.21 -2.06 -12.89
C THR A 44 13.70 -3.29 -13.64
N GLY A 45 13.27 -3.42 -14.89
CA GLY A 45 13.41 -4.68 -15.64
C GLY A 45 12.60 -5.80 -14.99
N LYS A 46 13.27 -6.89 -14.61
CA LYS A 46 12.64 -8.12 -14.09
C LYS A 46 12.38 -8.12 -12.58
N GLU A 47 12.80 -7.09 -11.86
CA GLU A 47 12.68 -7.01 -10.42
C GLU A 47 11.51 -6.12 -10.00
N VAL A 48 10.74 -6.55 -9.00
CA VAL A 48 9.69 -5.71 -8.39
C VAL A 48 10.37 -4.64 -7.53
N ALA A 49 10.27 -3.37 -7.93
CA ALA A 49 10.91 -2.24 -7.24
C ALA A 49 9.93 -1.43 -6.39
N ASN A 50 8.63 -1.45 -6.71
CA ASN A 50 7.61 -0.77 -5.93
C ASN A 50 6.26 -1.50 -6.00
N ILE A 51 5.54 -1.48 -4.88
CA ILE A 51 4.15 -1.92 -4.77
C ILE A 51 3.35 -0.74 -4.21
N PHE A 52 2.36 -0.29 -4.97
CA PHE A 52 1.52 0.84 -4.62
C PHE A 52 0.08 0.37 -4.42
N THR A 53 -0.60 0.86 -3.39
CA THR A 53 -2.02 0.62 -3.13
C THR A 53 -2.73 1.92 -2.80
N CYS A 54 -3.86 2.18 -3.46
CA CYS A 54 -4.61 3.42 -3.35
C CYS A 54 -5.88 3.20 -2.52
N PHE A 55 -6.17 4.05 -1.53
CA PHE A 55 -7.36 3.93 -0.68
C PHE A 55 -8.40 5.03 -0.93
N ASN A 56 -8.02 6.08 -1.65
CA ASN A 56 -8.89 7.18 -2.04
C ASN A 56 -9.24 7.12 -3.53
N ASP A 57 -10.52 6.94 -3.86
CA ASP A 57 -10.98 6.84 -5.24
C ASP A 57 -10.56 8.07 -6.06
N GLY A 58 -9.92 7.83 -7.20
CA GLY A 58 -9.49 8.87 -8.14
C GLY A 58 -8.06 9.37 -7.92
N TYR A 59 -7.39 8.99 -6.81
CA TYR A 59 -5.97 9.33 -6.64
C TYR A 59 -5.12 8.66 -7.73
N ASN A 60 -4.42 9.46 -8.53
CA ASN A 60 -3.62 9.01 -9.68
C ASN A 60 -4.35 8.06 -10.65
N ASP A 61 -5.64 8.31 -10.91
CA ASP A 61 -6.50 7.47 -11.75
C ASP A 61 -6.58 6.00 -11.29
N PHE A 62 -6.47 5.75 -9.98
CA PHE A 62 -6.76 4.46 -9.38
C PHE A 62 -8.16 4.46 -8.76
N SER A 63 -8.81 3.30 -8.78
CA SER A 63 -9.93 3.01 -7.89
C SER A 63 -9.41 2.73 -6.47
N ALA A 64 -10.27 2.76 -5.46
CA ALA A 64 -9.90 2.37 -4.11
C ALA A 64 -9.63 0.86 -4.03
N PHE A 65 -8.56 0.52 -3.32
CA PHE A 65 -8.13 -0.82 -3.00
C PHE A 65 -9.19 -1.50 -2.13
N LYS A 66 -9.61 -2.70 -2.53
CA LYS A 66 -10.65 -3.48 -1.84
C LYS A 66 -10.09 -4.76 -1.19
N GLY A 67 -8.77 -4.79 -1.01
CA GLY A 67 -8.06 -5.90 -0.40
C GLY A 67 -7.95 -5.78 1.11
N ILE A 68 -7.08 -6.62 1.67
CA ILE A 68 -6.75 -6.66 3.11
C ILE A 68 -5.31 -6.19 3.27
N VAL A 69 -5.04 -5.44 4.34
CA VAL A 69 -3.66 -5.16 4.80
C VAL A 69 -3.31 -6.18 5.87
N ARG A 70 -2.18 -6.87 5.74
CA ARG A 70 -1.67 -7.79 6.76
C ARG A 70 -0.39 -7.25 7.38
N TYR A 71 -0.31 -7.32 8.71
CA TYR A 71 0.91 -7.01 9.45
C TYR A 71 0.96 -7.80 10.77
N ARG A 72 2.14 -8.32 11.11
CA ARG A 72 2.39 -9.23 12.22
C ARG A 72 1.42 -10.40 12.28
N GLY A 73 1.09 -10.96 11.11
CA GLY A 73 0.13 -12.05 10.94
C GLY A 73 -1.33 -11.69 11.23
N GLN A 74 -1.66 -10.42 11.46
CA GLN A 74 -3.02 -9.94 11.67
C GLN A 74 -3.55 -9.22 10.43
N GLU A 75 -4.85 -9.32 10.19
CA GLU A 75 -5.53 -8.75 9.03
C GLU A 75 -6.33 -7.50 9.41
N TYR A 76 -6.18 -6.45 8.62
CA TYR A 76 -6.77 -5.14 8.82
C TYR A 76 -7.53 -4.69 7.57
N PHE A 77 -8.67 -4.04 7.80
CA PHE A 77 -9.43 -3.37 6.75
C PHE A 77 -9.08 -1.89 6.77
N PHE A 78 -8.32 -1.47 5.77
CA PHE A 78 -8.01 -0.06 5.57
C PHE A 78 -8.94 0.49 4.48
N ASP A 79 -9.43 1.69 4.73
CA ASP A 79 -10.15 2.51 3.76
C ASP A 79 -9.66 3.97 3.85
N LYS A 80 -10.27 4.86 3.06
CA LYS A 80 -9.97 6.29 3.07
C LYS A 80 -10.11 6.97 4.44
N ASN A 81 -10.86 6.41 5.37
CA ASN A 81 -11.06 6.98 6.71
C ASN A 81 -10.01 6.48 7.72
N THR A 82 -9.11 5.58 7.31
CA THR A 82 -8.03 5.09 8.17
C THR A 82 -7.14 6.26 8.58
N THR A 83 -7.07 6.52 9.88
CA THR A 83 -6.36 7.68 10.40
C THR A 83 -4.88 7.40 10.57
N TYR A 84 -4.11 8.47 10.59
CA TYR A 84 -2.70 8.45 10.95
C TYR A 84 -2.44 7.74 12.30
N GLN A 85 -3.26 8.00 13.32
CA GLN A 85 -3.13 7.37 14.63
C GLN A 85 -3.39 5.85 14.58
N GLN A 86 -4.32 5.39 13.74
CA GLN A 86 -4.52 3.95 13.54
C GLN A 86 -3.27 3.30 12.93
N VAL A 87 -2.65 3.95 11.94
CA VAL A 87 -1.41 3.46 11.34
C VAL A 87 -0.24 3.48 12.32
N LEU A 88 -0.07 4.55 13.11
CA LEU A 88 0.97 4.59 14.16
C LEU A 88 0.79 3.49 15.21
N SER A 89 -0.46 3.20 15.59
CA SER A 89 -0.72 2.12 16.56
C SER A 89 -0.31 0.74 16.03
N LEU A 90 -0.29 0.59 14.70
CA LEU A 90 0.07 -0.64 14.02
C LEU A 90 1.58 -0.73 13.75
N LEU A 91 2.14 0.28 13.07
CA LEU A 91 3.51 0.26 12.54
C LEU A 91 4.54 0.85 13.52
N GLY A 92 4.10 1.59 14.53
CA GLY A 92 4.96 2.26 15.50
C GLY A 92 5.29 3.69 15.09
N ILE A 93 6.49 4.14 15.45
CA ILE A 93 6.96 5.51 15.16
C ILE A 93 7.63 5.51 13.77
N PRO A 94 7.25 6.42 12.86
CA PRO A 94 7.90 6.54 11.55
C PRO A 94 9.35 7.02 11.68
N SER A 95 10.20 6.62 10.74
CA SER A 95 11.58 7.12 10.63
C SER A 95 11.63 8.56 10.15
N ASN A 96 10.67 8.96 9.31
CA ASN A 96 10.54 10.30 8.79
C ASN A 96 9.08 10.67 8.53
N GLU A 97 8.77 11.97 8.57
CA GLU A 97 7.45 12.50 8.32
C GLU A 97 7.56 13.85 7.62
N TRP A 98 6.64 14.12 6.70
CA TRP A 98 6.51 15.43 6.10
C TRP A 98 5.06 15.83 5.92
N ASN A 99 4.85 17.14 5.87
CA ASN A 99 3.56 17.77 5.66
C ASN A 99 3.81 19.04 4.84
N ASP A 100 3.20 19.14 3.66
CA ASP A 100 3.36 20.28 2.76
C ASP A 100 2.13 21.22 2.72
N GLY A 101 1.14 20.95 3.58
CA GLY A 101 -0.13 21.67 3.64
C GLY A 101 -1.25 21.07 2.78
N VAL A 102 -0.95 20.09 1.91
CA VAL A 102 -1.93 19.35 1.09
C VAL A 102 -1.88 17.87 1.41
N GLU A 103 -0.68 17.32 1.56
CA GLU A 103 -0.44 15.93 1.93
C GLU A 103 0.37 15.86 3.22
N MET A 104 0.10 14.82 4.00
CA MET A 104 0.93 14.38 5.11
C MET A 104 1.34 12.95 4.84
N ALA A 105 2.63 12.64 4.97
CA ALA A 105 3.12 11.28 4.79
C ALA A 105 4.09 10.86 5.89
N ALA A 106 4.07 9.57 6.17
CA ALA A 106 4.89 8.91 7.16
C ALA A 106 5.65 7.75 6.52
N LEU A 107 6.96 7.72 6.76
CA LEU A 107 7.86 6.69 6.25
C LEU A 107 8.28 5.75 7.38
N PHE A 108 8.22 4.44 7.13
CA PHE A 108 8.64 3.41 8.06
C PHE A 108 9.70 2.54 7.38
N GLU A 109 10.93 2.61 7.87
CA GLU A 109 12.04 1.79 7.38
C GLU A 109 12.04 0.40 8.05
N VAL A 110 12.23 -0.63 7.23
CA VAL A 110 12.40 -2.02 7.65
C VAL A 110 13.54 -2.63 6.85
N GLU A 111 14.72 -2.70 7.45
CA GLU A 111 15.95 -3.13 6.79
C GLU A 111 16.26 -2.28 5.54
N ASP A 112 16.23 -2.88 4.35
CA ASP A 112 16.47 -2.25 3.03
C ASP A 112 15.18 -1.84 2.31
N LYS A 113 14.05 -1.89 3.02
CA LYS A 113 12.71 -1.60 2.48
C LYS A 113 12.04 -0.49 3.25
N GLU A 114 11.09 0.13 2.59
CA GLU A 114 10.33 1.23 3.13
C GLU A 114 8.83 0.99 2.94
N ILE A 115 8.06 1.44 3.93
CA ILE A 115 6.62 1.59 3.86
C ILE A 115 6.34 3.07 3.93
N GLU A 116 5.75 3.63 2.89
CA GLU A 116 5.25 5.00 2.90
C GLU A 116 3.73 4.99 2.97
N VAL A 117 3.18 5.79 3.88
CA VAL A 117 1.74 5.97 4.03
C VAL A 117 1.43 7.45 3.89
N SER A 118 0.51 7.79 3.00
CA SER A 118 0.16 9.18 2.70
C SER A 118 -1.32 9.46 2.90
N TRP A 119 -1.60 10.63 3.45
CA TRP A 119 -2.92 11.17 3.68
C TRP A 119 -3.07 12.51 2.99
N ASN A 120 -4.18 12.69 2.28
CA ASN A 120 -4.67 14.01 1.96
C ASN A 120 -5.09 14.70 3.27
N ILE A 121 -4.70 15.96 3.43
CA ILE A 121 -5.10 16.82 4.55
C ILE A 121 -5.80 18.10 4.10
N ASP A 122 -5.94 18.31 2.78
CA ASP A 122 -6.71 19.40 2.21
C ASP A 122 -8.23 19.07 2.29
N GLY A 123 -8.85 19.52 3.37
CA GLY A 123 -10.27 19.33 3.65
C GLY A 123 -10.53 18.15 4.58
N ALA A 124 -11.31 17.16 4.14
CA ALA A 124 -11.61 15.98 4.94
C ALA A 124 -10.44 15.00 4.82
N SER A 125 -9.61 14.92 5.87
CA SER A 125 -8.41 14.09 5.83
C SER A 125 -8.74 12.65 5.44
N SER A 126 -8.01 12.13 4.45
CA SER A 126 -8.24 10.80 3.90
C SER A 126 -6.94 10.08 3.61
N LEU A 127 -6.88 8.78 3.91
CA LEU A 127 -5.78 7.93 3.48
C LEU A 127 -5.80 7.82 1.95
N ASP A 128 -4.73 8.29 1.30
CA ASP A 128 -4.58 8.25 -0.16
C ASP A 128 -3.94 6.95 -0.60
N TYR A 129 -2.80 6.58 -0.02
CA TYR A 129 -2.08 5.38 -0.42
C TYR A 129 -1.18 4.76 0.66
N ILE A 130 -0.83 3.50 0.40
CA ILE A 130 0.35 2.82 0.98
C ILE A 130 1.25 2.37 -0.16
N SER A 131 2.54 2.67 -0.03
CA SER A 131 3.61 2.35 -0.97
C SER A 131 4.67 1.49 -0.26
N LEU A 132 5.18 0.46 -0.95
CA LEU A 132 6.30 -0.37 -0.54
C LEU A 132 7.43 -0.21 -1.55
N SER A 133 8.62 0.16 -1.12
CA SER A 133 9.80 0.39 -2.00
C SER A 133 11.08 -0.19 -1.41
N ILE A 134 12.04 -0.46 -2.30
CA ILE A 134 13.43 -0.74 -1.92
C ILE A 134 14.15 0.61 -1.82
N ASN A 135 15.01 0.76 -0.81
CA ASN A 135 15.86 1.94 -0.63
C ASN A 135 17.12 1.91 -1.53
#